data_AF-A0A380EHG8-F1
#
_entry.id   AF-A0A380EHG8-F1
#
_cell.length_a   1.000
_cell.length_b   1.000
_cell.length_c   1.000
_cell.angle_alpha   90.00
_cell.angle_beta   90.00
_cell.angle_gamma   90.00
#
_symmetry.space_group_name_H-M   'P 1'
#
loop_
_entity.id
_entity.type
_entity.pdbx_description
1 polymer ?
#
loop_
_entity_poly.entity_id
_entity_poly.type
_entity_poly.pdbx_seq_one_letter_code
_entity_poly.pdbx_strand_id
1 'polypeptide(L)'
;MINHNENFVDINKPIEQQLKDAVQFVNKLFNVSSAIILLEYDGVVHIGYDNNFEFKTEQFKMSKSRNLLKNRSQNYALIRLLNWLRTTN
;
A
#
# COMPACT_ATOMS: atom_id res chain seq x y z
N MET A 1 1.12 -5.52 -7.48
CA MET A 1 0.84 -5.88 -6.07
C MET A 1 1.93 -6.83 -5.65
N ILE A 2 2.86 -6.40 -4.81
CA ILE A 2 3.90 -7.28 -4.26
C ILE A 2 3.26 -8.01 -3.08
N ASN A 3 3.27 -9.34 -3.08
CA ASN A 3 2.75 -10.10 -1.95
C ASN A 3 3.61 -9.80 -0.72
N HIS A 4 2.97 -9.62 0.44
CA HIS A 4 3.65 -9.50 1.73
C HIS A 4 4.47 -10.78 1.95
N ASN A 5 5.77 -10.68 1.72
CA ASN A 5 6.74 -11.77 1.78
C ASN A 5 8.02 -11.17 2.38
N GLU A 6 8.63 -11.89 3.31
CA GLU A 6 9.83 -11.51 4.05
C GLU A 6 11.01 -11.10 3.14
N ASN A 7 11.01 -11.56 1.89
CA ASN A 7 12.01 -11.17 0.88
C ASN A 7 11.93 -9.69 0.46
N PHE A 8 10.80 -9.01 0.70
CA PHE A 8 10.58 -7.62 0.28
C PHE A 8 10.41 -6.65 1.44
N VAL A 9 9.92 -7.12 2.58
CA VAL A 9 9.58 -6.29 3.74
C VAL A 9 9.87 -7.08 5.02
N ASP A 10 10.64 -6.49 5.94
CA ASP A 10 10.87 -7.08 7.26
C ASP A 10 9.62 -6.94 8.13
N ILE A 11 8.93 -8.07 8.32
CA ILE A 11 7.64 -8.15 8.98
C ILE A 11 7.71 -7.82 10.48
N ASN A 12 8.91 -7.80 11.07
CA ASN A 12 9.12 -7.48 12.48
C ASN A 12 9.18 -5.97 12.75
N LYS A 13 9.32 -5.16 11.69
CA LYS A 13 9.32 -3.70 11.82
C LYS A 13 7.89 -3.16 12.00
N PRO A 14 7.72 -1.96 12.60
CA PRO A 14 6.43 -1.28 12.60
C PRO A 14 5.87 -1.12 11.17
N ILE A 15 4.55 -1.23 11.01
CA ILE A 15 3.88 -1.22 9.70
C ILE A 15 4.21 0.02 8.86
N GLU A 16 4.40 1.18 9.49
CA GLU A 16 4.81 2.40 8.79
C GLU A 16 6.21 2.25 8.18
N GLN A 17 7.16 1.64 8.91
CA GLN A 17 8.49 1.40 8.40
C GLN A 17 8.47 0.35 7.28
N GLN A 18 7.62 -0.67 7.41
CA GLN A 18 7.37 -1.64 6.34
C GLN A 18 6.88 -0.98 5.05
N LEU A 19 5.95 -0.02 5.15
CA LEU A 19 5.47 0.76 4.00
C LEU A 19 6.58 1.61 3.39
N LYS A 20 7.42 2.27 4.20
CA LYS A 20 8.57 3.07 3.73
C LYS A 20 9.60 2.21 3.01
N ASP A 21 9.95 1.07 3.57
CA ASP A 21 10.91 0.13 2.96
C ASP A 21 10.38 -0.35 1.60
N ALA A 22 9.09 -0.66 1.50
CA ALA A 22 8.44 -1.05 0.25
C ALA A 22 8.39 0.10 -0.79
N VAL A 23 8.14 1.34 -0.38
CA VAL A 23 8.23 2.53 -1.26
C VAL A 23 9.65 2.63 -1.82
N GLN A 24 10.66 2.58 -0.97
CA GLN A 24 12.06 2.67 -1.40
C GLN A 24 12.43 1.55 -2.37
N PHE A 25 11.93 0.33 -2.11
CA PHE A 25 12.14 -0.80 -3.00
C PHE A 25 11.54 -0.57 -4.39
N VAL A 26 10.27 -0.14 -4.46
CA VAL A 26 9.59 0.18 -5.73
C VAL A 26 10.26 1.35 -6.45
N ASN A 27 10.62 2.42 -5.74
CA ASN A 27 11.32 3.57 -6.32
C ASN A 27 12.68 3.16 -6.91
N LYS A 28 13.44 2.30 -6.22
CA LYS A 28 14.73 1.79 -6.74
C LYS A 28 14.56 0.93 -8.00
N LEU A 29 13.50 0.13 -8.09
CA LEU A 29 13.29 -0.76 -9.23
C LEU A 29 12.73 -0.05 -10.47
N PHE A 30 11.84 0.92 -10.26
CA PHE A 30 11.03 1.49 -11.35
C PHE A 30 11.27 2.98 -11.59
N ASN A 31 12.07 3.65 -10.74
CA ASN A 31 12.36 5.08 -10.83
C ASN A 31 11.10 5.94 -10.98
N VAL A 32 10.13 5.74 -10.08
CA VAL A 32 8.83 6.41 -10.13
C VAL A 32 8.85 7.74 -9.36
N SER A 33 8.08 8.71 -9.84
CA SER A 33 7.89 10.01 -9.15
C SER A 33 6.92 9.92 -7.98
N SER A 34 6.06 8.90 -7.99
CA SER A 34 5.04 8.65 -6.99
C SER A 34 4.80 7.15 -6.84
N ALA A 35 4.61 6.69 -5.61
CA ALA A 35 4.33 5.29 -5.29
C ALA A 35 3.11 5.16 -4.37
N ILE A 36 2.35 4.09 -4.60
CA ILE A 36 1.38 3.59 -3.63
C ILE A 36 1.73 2.16 -3.27
N ILE A 37 1.86 1.92 -1.96
CA ILE A 37 2.10 0.60 -1.38
C ILE A 37 0.87 0.18 -0.61
N LEU A 38 0.52 -1.10 -0.72
CA LEU A 38 -0.53 -1.72 0.08
C LEU A 38 0.04 -2.94 0.80
N LEU A 39 -0.15 -2.97 2.11
CA LEU A 39 0.13 -4.12 2.96
C LEU A 39 -1.17 -4.53 3.65
N GLU A 40 -1.46 -5.82 3.67
CA GLU A 40 -2.60 -6.38 4.41
C GLU A 40 -2.08 -7.15 5.62
N TYR A 41 -2.64 -6.86 6.79
CA TYR A 41 -2.32 -7.54 8.03
C TYR A 41 -3.60 -7.67 8.89
N ASP A 42 -3.97 -8.89 9.23
CA ASP A 42 -5.16 -9.23 10.05
C ASP A 42 -6.48 -8.55 9.58
N GLY A 43 -6.69 -8.49 8.26
CA GLY A 43 -7.87 -7.86 7.67
C GLY A 43 -7.89 -6.33 7.73
N VAL A 44 -6.78 -5.71 8.15
CA VAL A 44 -6.52 -4.27 8.00
C VAL A 44 -5.61 -4.07 6.80
N VAL A 45 -6.02 -3.20 5.89
CA VAL A 45 -5.14 -2.77 4.80
C VAL A 45 -4.54 -1.43 5.15
N HIS A 46 -3.22 -1.39 5.10
CA HIS A 46 -2.39 -0.21 5.30
C HIS A 46 -1.92 0.28 3.94
N ILE A 47 -2.06 1.57 3.69
CA ILE A 47 -1.65 2.23 2.45
C ILE A 47 -0.55 3.23 2.78
N GLY A 48 0.55 3.17 2.03
CA GLY A 48 1.59 4.19 1.99
C GLY A 48 1.53 4.94 0.66
N TYR A 49 1.49 6.27 0.72
CA TYR A 49 1.54 7.16 -0.43
C TYR A 49 2.86 7.93 -0.38
N ASP A 50 3.61 7.94 -1.46
CA ASP A 50 4.85 8.69 -1.60
C ASP A 50 4.84 9.46 -2.91
N ASN A 51 5.24 10.73 -2.88
CA ASN A 51 5.34 11.58 -4.08
C ASN A 51 6.66 12.36 -4.14
N ASN A 52 7.73 11.82 -3.56
CA ASN A 52 9.04 12.46 -3.34
C ASN A 52 9.06 13.69 -2.43
N PHE A 53 7.91 14.32 -2.14
CA PHE A 53 7.83 15.47 -1.23
C PHE A 53 7.30 15.08 0.15
N GLU A 54 6.32 14.18 0.18
CA GLU A 54 5.63 13.78 1.39
C GLU A 54 5.29 12.30 1.36
N PHE A 55 5.53 11.64 2.49
CA PHE A 55 5.07 10.28 2.74
C PHE A 55 3.85 10.33 3.67
N LYS A 56 2.72 9.78 3.20
CA LYS A 56 1.47 9.67 3.97
C LYS A 56 1.08 8.23 4.18
N THR A 57 0.40 7.96 5.28
CA THR A 57 -0.18 6.65 5.54
C THR A 57 -1.67 6.74 5.83
N GLU A 58 -2.42 5.76 5.35
CA GLU A 58 -3.81 5.53 5.73
C GLU A 58 -4.03 4.06 6.07
N GLN A 59 -5.10 3.75 6.80
CA GLN A 59 -5.52 2.38 7.02
C GLN A 59 -7.03 2.24 6.99
N PHE A 60 -7.51 1.05 6.65
CA PHE A 60 -8.92 0.72 6.73
C PHE A 60 -9.12 -0.79 7.00
N LYS A 61 -10.21 -1.13 7.68
CA LYS A 61 -10.62 -2.52 7.87
C LYS A 61 -11.33 -3.03 6.62
N MET A 62 -10.96 -4.21 6.13
CA MET A 62 -11.76 -4.92 5.14
C MET A 62 -12.90 -5.69 5.83
N SER A 63 -14.11 -5.58 5.27
CA SER A 63 -15.24 -6.39 5.72
C SER A 63 -14.96 -7.86 5.44
N LYS A 64 -14.95 -8.71 6.48
CA LYS A 64 -14.60 -10.15 6.46
C LYS A 64 -15.60 -11.05 5.73
N SER A 65 -16.47 -10.51 4.87
CA SER A 65 -17.46 -11.30 4.14
C SER A 65 -16.76 -12.24 3.14
N ARG A 66 -16.86 -13.54 3.43
CA ARG A 66 -16.06 -14.64 2.86
C ARG A 66 -16.09 -14.73 1.32
N ASN A 67 -17.09 -14.13 0.67
CA ASN A 67 -17.27 -14.13 -0.79
C ASN A 67 -16.78 -12.84 -1.51
N LEU A 68 -16.32 -11.83 -0.77
CA LEU A 68 -15.92 -10.52 -1.33
C LEU A 68 -14.40 -10.29 -1.36
N LEU A 69 -13.62 -11.15 -0.71
CA LEU A 69 -12.23 -10.90 -0.31
C LEU A 69 -11.18 -10.97 -1.44
N LYS A 70 -11.30 -11.89 -2.41
CA LYS A 70 -10.20 -12.12 -3.37
C LYS A 70 -10.12 -11.09 -4.51
N ASN A 71 -11.25 -10.52 -4.96
CA ASN A 71 -11.29 -9.64 -6.12
C ASN A 71 -11.43 -8.14 -5.79
N ARG A 72 -11.90 -7.77 -4.58
CA ARG A 72 -12.15 -6.35 -4.25
C ARG A 72 -10.99 -5.64 -3.58
N SER A 73 -10.01 -6.32 -3.02
CA SER A 73 -8.85 -5.65 -2.40
C SER A 73 -8.08 -4.82 -3.43
N GLN A 74 -7.87 -5.38 -4.62
CA GLN A 74 -7.28 -4.69 -5.77
C GLN A 74 -8.15 -3.53 -6.27
N ASN A 75 -9.46 -3.71 -6.35
CA ASN A 75 -10.37 -2.62 -6.75
C ASN A 75 -10.39 -1.49 -5.73
N TYR A 76 -10.38 -1.81 -4.44
CA TYR A 76 -10.35 -0.81 -3.38
C TYR A 76 -9.02 -0.06 -3.36
N ALA A 77 -7.91 -0.78 -3.56
CA ALA A 77 -6.59 -0.20 -3.77
C ALA A 77 -6.59 0.79 -4.95
N LEU A 78 -7.13 0.37 -6.09
CA LEU A 78 -7.19 1.18 -7.30
C LEU A 78 -8.08 2.41 -7.12
N ILE A 79 -9.26 2.28 -6.51
CA ILE A 79 -10.14 3.43 -6.23
C ILE A 79 -9.43 4.45 -5.33
N ARG A 80 -8.70 3.99 -4.31
CA ARG A 80 -7.95 4.89 -3.41
C ARG A 80 -6.79 5.57 -4.13
N LEU A 81 -6.05 4.85 -4.97
CA LEU A 81 -5.03 5.42 -5.85
C LEU A 81 -5.62 6.51 -6.75
N LEU A 82 -6.72 6.22 -7.44
CA LEU A 82 -7.36 7.16 -8.35
C LEU A 82 -7.88 8.41 -7.61
N ASN A 83 -8.45 8.24 -6.42
CA ASN A 83 -8.91 9.36 -5.59
C ASN A 83 -7.73 10.24 -5.14
N TRP A 84 -6.63 9.64 -4.71
CA TRP A 84 -5.42 10.38 -4.32
C TRP A 84 -4.85 11.17 -5.50
N LEU A 85 -4.73 10.57 -6.68
CA LEU A 85 -4.26 11.25 -7.88
C LEU A 85 -5.17 12.42 -8.29
N ARG A 86 -6.48 12.34 -8.02
CA ARG A 86 -7.44 13.41 -8.27
C ARG A 86 -7.32 14.59 -7.30
N THR A 87 -6.92 14.35 -6.06
CA THR A 87 -6.80 15.41 -5.04
C THR A 87 -5.44 16.09 -5.02
N THR A 88 -4.45 15.54 -5.72
CA THR A 88 -3.06 16.02 -5.73
C THR A 88 -2.70 16.76 -7.03
N ASN A 89 -3.59 16.76 -8.02
CA ASN A 89 -3.56 17.61 -9.22
C ASN A 89 -4.62 18.71 -9.11
#